data_AF-A0A7L1GHI4-F1
#
_entry.id   AF-A0A7L1GHI4-F1
#
_cell.length_a   1.000
_cell.length_b   1.000
_cell.length_c   1.000
_cell.angle_alpha   90.00
_cell.angle_beta   90.00
_cell.angle_gamma   90.00
#
_symmetry.space_group_name_H-M   'P 1'
#
loop_
_entity.id
_entity.type
_entity.pdbx_description
1 polymer ?
#
loop_
_entity_poly.entity_id
_entity_poly.type
_entity_poly.pdbx_seq_one_letter_code
_entity_poly.pdbx_strand_id
1 'polypeptide(L)'
;MAGSAEMASLEESFRKFAIYGDTKATGQEMNGKNWAKLCKDCKVTDGKSVTSTDVDIVFSKVKGKTARVINYEEFKKALEELAPKRFKDKSKEEAYDAICQLVAGKEPINVGVT
;
A
#
# COMPACT_ATOMS: atom_id res chain seq x y z
N MET A 1 -5.13 -0.64 -23.22
CA MET A 1 -4.25 -1.76 -22.82
C MET A 1 -3.34 -1.43 -21.62
N ALA A 2 -3.32 -0.20 -21.07
CA ALA A 2 -2.42 0.15 -19.95
C ALA A 2 -2.85 -0.37 -18.56
N GLY A 3 -4.15 -0.50 -18.29
CA GLY A 3 -4.64 -0.89 -16.95
C GLY A 3 -4.23 -2.29 -16.48
N SER A 4 -4.02 -3.25 -17.39
CA SER A 4 -3.71 -4.64 -17.02
C SER A 4 -2.26 -4.84 -16.53
N ALA A 5 -1.31 -4.10 -17.11
CA ALA A 5 0.11 -4.21 -16.74
C ALA A 5 0.41 -3.50 -15.41
N GLU A 6 -0.24 -2.36 -15.17
CA GLU A 6 -0.14 -1.63 -13.90
C GLU A 6 -0.69 -2.46 -12.72
N MET A 7 -1.83 -3.12 -12.92
CA MET A 7 -2.43 -3.99 -11.89
C MET A 7 -1.54 -5.21 -11.57
N ALA A 8 -0.90 -5.80 -12.58
CA ALA A 8 0.05 -6.90 -12.36
C ALA A 8 1.27 -6.45 -11.57
N SER A 9 1.81 -5.26 -11.91
CA SER A 9 2.97 -4.68 -11.22
C SER A 9 2.65 -4.24 -9.79
N LEU A 10 1.42 -3.78 -9.55
CA LEU A 10 0.92 -3.45 -8.20
C LEU A 10 0.80 -4.70 -7.33
N GLU A 11 0.23 -5.78 -7.86
CA GLU A 11 0.11 -7.05 -7.14
C GLU A 11 1.48 -7.66 -6.85
N GLU A 12 2.43 -7.57 -7.79
CA GLU A 12 3.80 -8.02 -7.56
C GLU A 12 4.44 -7.25 -6.39
N SER A 13 4.33 -5.92 -6.38
CA SER A 13 4.79 -5.09 -5.27
C SER A 13 4.11 -5.49 -3.97
N PHE A 14 2.78 -5.65 -3.95
CA PHE A 14 2.06 -6.13 -2.77
C PHE A 14 2.67 -7.44 -2.24
N ARG A 15 2.90 -8.44 -3.10
CA ARG A 15 3.48 -9.73 -2.72
C ARG A 15 4.89 -9.57 -2.15
N LYS A 16 5.75 -8.75 -2.76
CA LYS A 16 7.11 -8.47 -2.28
C LYS A 16 7.11 -7.85 -0.88
N PHE A 17 6.22 -6.88 -0.63
CA PHE A 17 6.07 -6.29 0.70
C PHE A 17 5.37 -7.23 1.69
N ALA A 18 4.44 -8.07 1.24
CA ALA A 18 3.71 -9.00 2.09
C ALA A 18 4.65 -10.04 2.74
N ILE A 19 5.57 -10.61 1.97
CA ILE A 19 6.57 -11.57 2.48
C ILE A 19 7.79 -10.91 3.13
N TYR A 20 7.86 -9.58 3.11
CA TYR A 20 9.05 -8.87 3.58
C TYR A 20 9.29 -9.11 5.08
N GLY A 21 10.47 -9.66 5.38
CA GLY A 21 10.89 -9.96 6.75
C GLY A 21 10.14 -11.12 7.41
N ASP A 22 9.27 -11.82 6.67
CA ASP A 22 8.57 -13.01 7.16
C ASP A 22 8.70 -14.15 6.16
N THR A 23 9.63 -15.07 6.43
CA THR A 23 9.96 -16.20 5.53
C THR A 23 8.87 -17.26 5.46
N LYS A 24 7.81 -17.16 6.28
CA LYS A 24 6.67 -18.07 6.30
C LYS A 24 5.45 -17.51 5.57
N ALA A 25 5.42 -16.22 5.28
CA ALA A 25 4.33 -15.58 4.56
C ALA A 25 4.24 -16.08 3.12
N THR A 26 3.01 -16.31 2.65
CA THR A 26 2.72 -16.78 1.29
C THR A 26 2.62 -15.65 0.27
N GLY A 27 2.66 -14.39 0.73
CA GLY A 27 2.48 -13.20 -0.11
C GLY A 27 1.01 -12.89 -0.44
N GLN A 28 0.06 -13.62 0.14
CA GLN A 28 -1.38 -13.40 -0.07
C GLN A 28 -1.96 -12.32 0.85
N GLU A 29 -1.31 -12.09 1.99
CA GLU A 29 -1.77 -11.20 3.05
C GLU A 29 -0.61 -10.34 3.57
N MET A 30 -0.91 -9.10 3.93
CA MET A 30 0.05 -8.12 4.39
C MET A 30 -0.30 -7.66 5.81
N ASN A 31 0.68 -7.71 6.71
CA ASN A 31 0.52 -7.19 8.07
C ASN A 31 0.66 -5.65 8.12
N GLY A 32 0.23 -5.04 9.22
CA GLY A 32 0.26 -3.57 9.38
C GLY A 32 1.67 -2.97 9.33
N LYS A 33 2.69 -3.69 9.80
CA LYS A 33 4.09 -3.24 9.73
C LYS A 33 4.58 -3.16 8.28
N ASN A 34 4.27 -4.17 7.47
CA ASN A 34 4.64 -4.23 6.06
C ASN A 34 3.83 -3.23 5.23
N TRP A 35 2.55 -3.02 5.56
CA TRP A 35 1.74 -1.95 4.98
C TRP A 35 2.33 -0.56 5.26
N ALA A 36 2.67 -0.24 6.52
CA ALA A 36 3.29 1.03 6.87
C ALA A 36 4.64 1.22 6.15
N LYS A 37 5.42 0.15 6.00
CA LYS A 37 6.67 0.17 5.22
C LYS A 37 6.41 0.45 3.74
N LEU A 38 5.46 -0.23 3.12
CA LEU A 38 5.07 0.01 1.73
C LEU A 38 4.67 1.47 1.52
N CYS A 39 3.83 2.03 2.41
CA CYS A 39 3.41 3.40 2.29
C CYS A 39 4.58 4.40 2.39
N LYS A 40 5.58 4.10 3.22
CA LYS A 40 6.78 4.91 3.36
C LYS A 40 7.72 4.79 2.16
N ASP A 41 8.09 3.57 1.78
CA ASP A 41 9.05 3.28 0.71
C ASP A 41 8.51 3.74 -0.66
N CYS A 42 7.20 3.61 -0.88
CA CYS A 42 6.53 4.03 -2.10
C CYS A 42 6.12 5.52 -2.08
N LYS A 43 6.44 6.28 -1.02
CA LYS A 43 6.09 7.71 -0.86
C LYS A 43 4.58 7.99 -0.92
N VAL A 44 3.77 7.02 -0.49
CA VAL A 44 2.33 7.20 -0.26
C VAL A 44 2.11 8.15 0.92
N THR A 45 2.87 8.00 2.00
CA THR A 45 2.95 9.00 3.07
C THR A 45 3.80 10.17 2.62
N ASP A 46 3.20 11.36 2.51
CA ASP A 46 3.91 12.59 2.20
C ASP A 46 4.31 13.41 3.43
N GLY A 47 3.85 12.99 4.62
CA GLY A 47 4.12 13.68 5.87
C GLY A 47 3.35 14.99 6.06
N LYS A 48 2.52 15.40 5.08
CA LYS A 48 1.62 16.57 5.20
C LYS A 48 0.16 16.15 5.15
N SER A 49 -0.27 15.48 4.07
CA SER A 49 -1.68 15.09 3.89
C SER A 49 -1.97 13.66 4.33
N VAL A 50 -1.04 12.75 4.05
CA VAL A 50 -1.09 11.35 4.51
C VAL A 50 0.02 11.14 5.53
N THR A 51 -0.38 10.95 6.79
CA THR A 51 0.52 10.69 7.92
C THR A 51 0.61 9.19 8.24
N SER A 52 1.57 8.79 9.06
CA SER A 52 1.66 7.42 9.58
C SER A 52 0.40 7.02 10.37
N THR A 53 -0.22 7.97 11.08
CA THR A 53 -1.49 7.76 11.78
C THR A 53 -2.62 7.50 10.80
N ASP A 54 -2.71 8.25 9.69
CA ASP A 54 -3.72 7.99 8.65
C ASP A 54 -3.58 6.58 8.05
N VAL A 55 -2.34 6.16 7.80
CA VAL A 55 -2.03 4.82 7.26
C VAL A 55 -2.49 3.71 8.22
N ASP A 56 -2.27 3.88 9.52
CA ASP A 56 -2.71 2.91 10.54
C ASP A 56 -4.24 2.89 10.71
N ILE A 57 -4.88 4.07 10.67
CA ILE A 57 -6.34 4.20 10.71
C ILE A 57 -6.97 3.48 9.50
N VAL A 58 -6.45 3.73 8.29
CA VAL A 58 -6.98 3.10 7.07
C VAL A 58 -6.78 1.60 7.11
N PHE A 59 -5.60 1.12 7.52
CA PHE A 59 -5.35 -0.32 7.71
C PHE A 59 -6.39 -0.93 8.65
N SER A 60 -6.64 -0.28 9.78
CA SER A 60 -7.62 -0.73 10.78
C SER A 60 -9.06 -0.66 10.30
N LYS A 61 -9.36 0.24 9.37
CA LYS A 61 -10.69 0.40 8.75
C LYS A 61 -10.98 -0.68 7.71
N VAL A 62 -10.01 -1.02 6.86
CA VAL A 62 -10.24 -1.98 5.76
C VAL A 62 -10.11 -3.42 6.19
N LYS A 63 -9.28 -3.70 7.20
CA LYS A 63 -9.08 -5.06 7.71
C LYS A 63 -10.30 -5.58 8.45
N GLY A 64 -10.51 -6.89 8.43
CA GLY A 64 -11.47 -7.54 9.32
C GLY A 64 -11.29 -7.16 10.80
N LYS A 65 -12.39 -7.04 11.54
CA LYS A 65 -12.42 -6.51 12.93
C LYS A 65 -11.37 -7.13 13.87
N THR A 66 -11.11 -8.43 13.73
CA THR A 66 -10.12 -9.17 14.53
C THR A 66 -8.86 -9.54 13.75
N ALA A 67 -8.80 -9.21 12.45
CA ALA A 67 -7.68 -9.54 11.60
C ALA A 67 -6.45 -8.69 11.95
N ARG A 68 -5.26 -9.28 11.77
CA ARG A 68 -3.96 -8.60 11.93
C ARG A 68 -3.28 -8.30 10.59
N VAL A 69 -3.90 -8.74 9.51
CA VAL A 69 -3.43 -8.66 8.14
C VAL A 69 -4.57 -8.20 7.24
N ILE A 70 -4.22 -7.74 6.04
CA ILE A 70 -5.14 -7.42 4.95
C ILE A 70 -4.78 -8.27 3.74
N ASN A 71 -5.77 -8.71 2.99
CA ASN A 71 -5.56 -9.33 1.68
C ASN A 71 -5.40 -8.27 0.58
N TYR A 72 -5.18 -8.72 -0.67
CA TYR A 72 -4.99 -7.81 -1.80
C TYR A 72 -6.21 -6.93 -2.11
N GLU A 73 -7.44 -7.41 -1.88
CA GLU A 73 -8.65 -6.62 -2.10
C GLU A 73 -8.80 -5.50 -1.06
N GLU A 74 -8.55 -5.81 0.21
CA GLU A 74 -8.51 -4.84 1.29
C GLU A 74 -7.38 -3.82 1.12
N PHE A 75 -6.22 -4.26 0.61
CA PHE A 75 -5.11 -3.39 0.24
C PHE A 75 -5.50 -2.38 -0.85
N LYS A 76 -6.18 -2.80 -1.91
CA LYS A 76 -6.68 -1.88 -2.94
C LYS A 76 -7.66 -0.86 -2.35
N LYS A 77 -8.57 -1.29 -1.47
CA LYS A 77 -9.47 -0.37 -0.73
C LYS A 77 -8.70 0.61 0.15
N ALA A 78 -7.60 0.17 0.76
CA ALA A 78 -6.74 1.05 1.56
C ALA A 78 -6.10 2.15 0.69
N LEU A 79 -5.63 1.79 -0.50
CA LEU A 79 -5.11 2.76 -1.47
C LEU A 79 -6.21 3.72 -1.95
N GLU A 80 -7.42 3.23 -2.20
CA GLU A 80 -8.58 4.07 -2.56
C GLU A 80 -8.94 5.07 -1.46
N GLU A 81 -8.86 4.68 -0.19
CA GLU A 81 -9.09 5.58 0.95
C GLU A 81 -7.97 6.63 1.13
N LEU A 82 -6.72 6.29 0.78
CA LEU A 82 -5.58 7.19 0.86
C LEU A 82 -5.43 8.10 -0.36
N ALA A 83 -5.87 7.65 -1.54
CA ALA A 83 -5.77 8.37 -2.81
C ALA A 83 -6.29 9.82 -2.73
N PRO A 84 -7.56 10.09 -2.34
CA PRO A 84 -8.09 11.45 -2.28
C PRO A 84 -7.45 12.29 -1.18
N LYS A 85 -6.91 11.65 -0.12
CA LYS A 85 -6.11 12.37 0.89
C LYS A 85 -4.76 12.81 0.32
N ARG A 86 -4.12 11.97 -0.50
CA ARG A 86 -2.79 12.23 -1.08
C ARG A 86 -2.83 13.19 -2.26
N PHE A 87 -3.85 13.09 -3.10
CA PHE A 87 -4.04 13.83 -4.35
C PHE A 87 -5.38 14.58 -4.33
N LYS A 88 -5.49 15.58 -3.44
CA LYS A 88 -6.73 16.36 -3.24
C LYS A 88 -7.17 17.14 -4.48
N ASP A 89 -6.24 17.44 -5.37
CA ASP A 89 -6.47 18.21 -6.59
C ASP A 89 -6.92 17.35 -7.79
N LYS A 90 -7.04 16.03 -7.61
CA LYS A 90 -7.40 15.07 -8.66
C LYS A 90 -8.78 14.43 -8.41
N SER A 91 -9.39 13.94 -9.49
CA SER A 91 -10.60 13.09 -9.40
C SER A 91 -10.29 11.79 -8.65
N LYS A 92 -11.30 11.13 -8.08
CA LYS A 92 -11.12 9.87 -7.33
C LYS A 92 -10.37 8.81 -8.15
N GLU A 93 -10.74 8.65 -9.42
CA GLU A 93 -10.11 7.69 -10.33
C GLU A 93 -8.65 8.06 -10.62
N GLU A 94 -8.36 9.32 -10.94
CA GLU A 94 -6.99 9.79 -11.20
C GLU A 94 -6.09 9.76 -9.96
N ALA A 95 -6.66 10.02 -8.78
CA ALA A 95 -5.97 9.92 -7.51
C ALA A 95 -5.62 8.46 -7.18
N TYR A 96 -6.55 7.54 -7.46
CA TYR A 96 -6.34 6.11 -7.27
C TYR A 96 -5.31 5.55 -8.25
N ASP A 97 -5.36 5.95 -9.51
CA ASP A 97 -4.35 5.56 -10.49
C ASP A 97 -2.96 6.07 -10.07
N ALA A 98 -2.86 7.35 -9.70
CA ALA A 98 -1.61 7.96 -9.27
C ALA A 98 -1.02 7.28 -8.01
N ILE A 99 -1.84 6.91 -7.02
CA ILE A 99 -1.32 6.20 -5.83
C ILE A 99 -0.91 4.76 -6.17
N CYS A 100 -1.61 4.08 -7.08
CA CYS A 100 -1.24 2.75 -7.54
C CYS A 100 0.09 2.80 -8.28
N GLN A 101 0.31 3.81 -9.14
CA GLN A 101 1.57 4.02 -9.85
C GLN A 101 2.76 4.30 -8.92
N LEU A 102 2.53 4.91 -7.76
CA LEU A 102 3.59 5.08 -6.75
C LEU A 102 4.09 3.74 -6.20
N VAL A 103 3.20 2.76 -6.10
CA VAL A 103 3.47 1.44 -5.50
C VAL A 103 3.87 0.41 -6.55
N ALA A 104 3.28 0.46 -7.75
CA ALA A 104 3.52 -0.49 -8.82
C ALA A 104 5.01 -0.58 -9.19
N GLY A 105 5.54 -1.80 -9.23
CA GLY A 105 6.95 -2.07 -9.54
C GLY A 105 7.93 -1.68 -8.43
N LYS A 106 7.46 -1.26 -7.24
CA LYS A 106 8.31 -1.02 -6.07
C LYS A 106 8.60 -2.30 -5.29
N GLU A 107 9.69 -2.24 -4.56
CA GLU A 107 10.22 -3.32 -3.73
C GLU A 107 10.56 -2.76 -2.34
N PRO A 108 10.50 -3.59 -1.28
CA PRO A 108 10.86 -3.14 0.06
C PRO A 108 12.34 -2.74 0.13
N ILE A 109 12.59 -1.48 0.51
CA ILE A 109 13.93 -0.91 0.59
C ILE A 109 14.56 -1.33 1.92
N ASN A 110 15.64 -2.09 1.86
CA ASN A 110 16.47 -2.35 3.04
C ASN A 110 17.27 -1.09 3.34
N VAL A 111 16.68 -0.18 4.12
CA VAL A 111 17.45 0.93 4.70
C VAL A 111 18.41 0.31 5.70
N GLY A 112 19.63 0.05 5.26
CA GLY A 112 20.71 -0.41 6.11
C GLY A 112 20.90 0.58 7.24
N VAL A 113 20.84 0.09 8.48
CA VAL A 113 21.48 0.77 9.61
C VAL A 113 22.96 0.82 9.29
N THR A 114 23.45 2.00 8.92
CA THR A 114 24.87 2.35 9.03
C THR A 114 25.11 2.87 10.43
#